data_AF-A0AAE3DYD5-F1
#
_entry.id   AF-A0AAE3DYD5-F1
#
_cell.length_a   1.000
_cell.length_b   1.000
_cell.length_c   1.000
_cell.angle_alpha   90.00
_cell.angle_beta   90.00
_cell.angle_gamma   90.00
#
_symmetry.space_group_name_H-M   'P 1'
#
loop_
_entity.id
_entity.type
_entity.pdbx_description
1 polymer ?
#
loop_
_entity_poly.entity_id
_entity_poly.type
_entity_poly.pdbx_seq_one_letter_code
_entity_poly.pdbx_strand_id
1 'polypeptide(L)'
;MAMSLKESLESLKNQTSAYTPSVMMVNPNTEPKITADMDKRLIDVPPELQTIGVATENNAETVYISIPSTTFDGTDLTDKTAYIYFVNAGKEVNIYKVTDVTVEDNSIKLGWTITNDVTRYAGTVSFSIAFELDNSYKLTTTPATLTVLKGLDIDQTISKQDTAIVSALYDKVNALNTKVDNAVNSMDNSVATINTLQSAIQSLQSELNYIKEHVVYVIDDIEN
;
A
#
# COMPACT_ATOMS: atom_id res chain seq x y z
N MET A 1 8.28 -42.78 16.37
CA MET A 1 9.69 -42.58 15.98
C MET A 1 9.80 -41.22 15.36
N ALA A 2 10.70 -40.36 15.86
CA ALA A 2 10.97 -39.09 15.20
C ALA A 2 11.64 -39.39 13.86
N MET A 3 11.14 -38.80 12.77
CA MET A 3 11.80 -38.86 11.47
C MET A 3 13.21 -38.29 11.62
N SER A 4 14.20 -38.93 11.01
CA SER A 4 15.54 -38.37 10.97
C SER A 4 15.54 -37.09 10.12
N LEU A 5 16.43 -36.16 10.44
CA LEU A 5 16.59 -34.92 9.68
C LEU A 5 16.77 -35.17 8.17
N LYS A 6 17.41 -36.30 7.82
CA LYS A 6 17.63 -36.74 6.44
C LYS A 6 16.34 -37.16 5.74
N GLU A 7 15.47 -37.90 6.43
CA GLU A 7 14.16 -38.30 5.89
C GLU A 7 13.22 -37.09 5.76
N SER A 8 13.28 -36.15 6.69
CA SER A 8 12.56 -34.87 6.58
C SER A 8 13.03 -34.06 5.36
N LEU A 9 14.35 -33.99 5.11
CA LEU A 9 14.93 -33.32 3.95
C LEU A 9 14.54 -33.98 2.61
N GLU A 10 14.52 -35.31 2.54
CA GLU A 10 14.07 -36.07 1.36
C GLU A 10 12.58 -35.86 1.08
N SER A 11 11.74 -35.87 2.13
CA SER A 11 10.30 -35.62 1.98
C SER A 11 9.99 -34.20 1.48
N LEU A 12 10.80 -33.21 1.89
CA LEU A 12 10.67 -31.82 1.45
C LEU A 12 11.01 -31.66 -0.04
N LYS A 13 12.08 -32.33 -0.52
CA LYS A 13 12.43 -32.34 -1.95
C LYS A 13 11.34 -32.95 -2.82
N ASN A 14 10.69 -34.02 -2.33
CA ASN A 14 9.65 -34.71 -3.08
C ASN A 14 8.31 -33.92 -3.09
N GLN A 15 8.06 -33.06 -2.11
CA GLN A 15 6.91 -32.13 -2.11
C GLN A 15 7.11 -30.93 -3.04
N THR A 16 8.35 -30.45 -3.23
CA THR A 16 8.64 -29.35 -4.18
C THR A 16 8.57 -29.76 -5.66
N SER A 17 8.60 -31.07 -5.98
CA SER A 17 8.42 -31.55 -7.35
C SER A 17 6.96 -31.52 -7.85
N ALA A 18 5.98 -31.29 -6.97
CA ALA A 18 4.56 -31.20 -7.33
C ALA A 18 4.06 -29.75 -7.53
N TYR A 19 4.88 -28.76 -7.18
CA TYR A 19 4.63 -27.34 -7.45
C TYR A 19 5.98 -26.70 -7.80
N THR A 20 6.36 -26.80 -9.06
CA THR A 20 7.25 -25.81 -9.68
C THR A 20 6.36 -24.71 -10.24
N PRO A 21 6.12 -23.57 -9.54
CA PRO A 21 6.03 -22.35 -10.31
C PRO A 21 7.35 -22.29 -11.08
N SER A 22 7.27 -22.38 -12.40
CA SER A 22 8.43 -22.24 -13.25
C SER A 22 8.96 -20.82 -13.10
N VAL A 23 9.73 -20.55 -12.05
CA VAL A 23 10.74 -19.50 -12.09
C VAL A 23 11.89 -20.14 -12.84
N MET A 24 11.74 -20.29 -14.16
CA MET A 24 12.87 -20.64 -14.98
C MET A 24 13.81 -19.45 -14.88
N MET A 25 14.90 -19.59 -14.13
CA MET A 25 16.15 -18.91 -14.49
C MET A 25 16.57 -19.50 -15.83
N VAL A 26 15.91 -19.04 -16.90
CA VAL A 26 16.31 -19.38 -18.26
C VAL A 26 17.71 -18.84 -18.44
N ASN A 27 18.62 -19.61 -19.03
CA ASN A 27 19.85 -19.01 -19.54
C ASN A 27 19.40 -17.82 -20.41
N PRO A 28 19.92 -16.59 -20.21
CA PRO A 28 19.46 -15.40 -20.94
C PRO A 28 19.48 -15.57 -22.47
N ASN A 29 20.29 -16.51 -22.97
CA ASN A 29 20.38 -16.86 -24.39
C ASN A 29 19.35 -17.90 -24.87
N THR A 30 18.50 -18.40 -23.98
CA THR A 30 17.46 -19.42 -24.24
C THR A 30 16.07 -18.99 -23.76
N GLU A 31 15.94 -17.78 -23.21
CA GLU A 31 14.64 -17.23 -22.88
C GLU A 31 13.77 -17.13 -24.14
N PRO A 32 12.52 -17.65 -24.11
CA PRO A 32 11.60 -17.46 -25.22
C PRO A 32 11.34 -15.97 -25.41
N LYS A 33 11.25 -15.52 -26.67
CA LYS A 33 11.00 -14.11 -26.99
C LYS A 33 9.53 -13.92 -27.35
N ILE A 34 8.95 -12.79 -26.96
CA ILE A 34 7.70 -12.33 -27.58
C ILE A 34 8.00 -12.05 -29.05
N THR A 35 7.09 -12.40 -29.95
CA THR A 35 7.25 -12.07 -31.38
C THR A 35 6.08 -11.23 -31.87
N ALA A 36 6.30 -10.46 -32.93
CA ALA A 36 5.22 -9.69 -33.56
C ALA A 36 5.28 -9.82 -35.08
N ASP A 37 4.13 -10.17 -35.66
CA ASP A 37 3.89 -10.04 -37.09
C ASP A 37 3.42 -8.61 -37.35
N MET A 38 4.33 -7.76 -37.82
CA MET A 38 4.02 -6.36 -38.06
C MET A 38 3.05 -6.18 -39.21
N ASP A 39 2.98 -7.08 -40.18
CA ASP A 39 2.06 -6.94 -41.32
C ASP A 39 0.63 -7.30 -40.91
N LYS A 40 0.46 -8.36 -40.13
CA LYS A 40 -0.83 -8.73 -39.54
C LYS A 40 -1.20 -7.91 -38.30
N ARG A 41 -0.25 -7.14 -37.76
CA ARG A 41 -0.40 -6.38 -36.51
C ARG A 41 -0.71 -7.28 -35.31
N LEU A 42 -0.15 -8.49 -35.27
CA LEU A 42 -0.42 -9.47 -34.22
C LEU A 42 0.84 -9.71 -33.39
N ILE A 43 0.66 -9.76 -32.07
CA ILE A 43 1.71 -10.14 -31.12
C ILE A 43 1.46 -11.59 -30.69
N ASP A 44 2.51 -12.39 -30.67
CA ASP A 44 2.53 -13.74 -30.12
C ASP A 44 3.36 -13.75 -28.83
N VAL A 45 2.70 -14.08 -27.73
CA VAL A 45 3.31 -14.17 -26.40
C VAL A 45 3.49 -15.65 -26.06
N PRO A 46 4.72 -16.13 -25.85
CA PRO A 46 4.96 -17.52 -25.49
C PRO A 46 4.37 -17.80 -24.09
N PRO A 47 3.84 -19.01 -23.84
CA PRO A 47 3.21 -19.35 -22.56
C PRO A 47 4.08 -19.09 -21.33
N GLU A 48 5.40 -19.25 -21.47
CA GLU A 48 6.39 -19.01 -20.43
C GLU A 48 6.47 -17.53 -20.02
N LEU A 49 6.17 -16.61 -20.93
CA LEU A 49 6.13 -15.17 -20.68
C LEU A 49 4.71 -14.64 -20.43
N GLN A 50 3.70 -15.52 -20.35
CA GLN A 50 2.33 -15.09 -20.11
C GLN A 50 2.17 -14.43 -18.73
N THR A 51 3.01 -14.81 -17.77
CA THR A 51 3.13 -14.20 -16.44
C THR A 51 4.42 -13.40 -16.37
N ILE A 52 4.33 -12.11 -16.08
CA ILE A 52 5.48 -11.18 -16.16
C ILE A 52 5.96 -10.65 -14.81
N GLY A 53 5.37 -11.13 -13.72
CA GLY A 53 5.80 -10.77 -12.37
C GLY A 53 4.68 -10.84 -11.35
N VAL A 54 5.02 -10.40 -10.14
CA VAL A 54 4.13 -10.25 -8.99
C VAL A 54 3.85 -8.77 -8.77
N ALA A 55 2.67 -8.46 -8.24
CA ALA A 55 2.26 -7.09 -7.95
C ALA A 55 3.32 -6.37 -7.10
N THR A 56 3.57 -5.10 -7.43
CA THR A 56 4.56 -4.21 -6.78
C THR A 56 6.04 -4.48 -7.06
N GLU A 57 6.39 -5.50 -7.85
CA GLU A 57 7.76 -5.69 -8.31
C GLU A 57 8.26 -4.50 -9.13
N ASN A 58 9.58 -4.29 -9.20
CA ASN A 58 10.15 -3.15 -9.92
C ASN A 58 11.50 -3.53 -10.53
N ASN A 59 11.57 -3.54 -11.86
CA ASN A 59 12.78 -3.86 -12.63
C ASN A 59 13.33 -5.26 -12.31
N ALA A 60 12.45 -6.19 -11.94
CA ALA A 60 12.82 -7.56 -11.60
C ALA A 60 13.14 -8.39 -12.85
N GLU A 61 12.55 -8.04 -14.00
CA GLU A 61 12.59 -8.82 -15.24
C GLU A 61 12.73 -7.90 -16.47
N THR A 62 13.36 -8.40 -17.53
CA THR A 62 13.39 -7.75 -18.85
C THR A 62 13.02 -8.74 -19.92
N VAL A 63 11.84 -8.58 -20.50
CA VAL A 63 11.37 -9.46 -21.58
C VAL A 63 11.91 -8.99 -22.92
N TYR A 64 12.33 -9.93 -23.76
CA TYR A 64 12.79 -9.63 -25.11
C TYR A 64 11.70 -9.85 -26.14
N ILE A 65 11.60 -8.90 -27.08
CA ILE A 65 10.66 -8.93 -28.19
C ILE A 65 11.46 -8.99 -29.50
N SER A 66 11.16 -9.93 -30.38
CA SER A 66 11.76 -10.07 -31.70
C SER A 66 10.75 -9.74 -32.80
N ILE A 67 11.15 -8.85 -33.70
CA ILE A 67 10.28 -8.29 -34.74
C ILE A 67 11.05 -8.29 -36.07
N PRO A 68 10.45 -8.61 -37.22
CA PRO A 68 11.09 -8.41 -38.52
C PRO A 68 11.59 -6.97 -38.67
N SER A 69 12.79 -6.78 -39.22
CA SER A 69 13.39 -5.44 -39.40
C SER A 69 12.69 -4.61 -40.48
N THR A 70 11.96 -5.27 -41.39
CA THR A 70 11.22 -4.64 -42.49
C THR A 70 9.79 -5.15 -42.56
N THR A 71 8.84 -4.28 -42.92
CA THR A 71 7.44 -4.66 -43.23
C THR A 71 7.31 -5.18 -44.67
N PHE A 72 6.15 -5.76 -45.01
CA PHE A 72 5.83 -6.29 -46.35
C PHE A 72 5.91 -5.22 -47.46
N ASP A 73 5.60 -3.97 -47.15
CA ASP A 73 5.71 -2.84 -48.07
C ASP A 73 7.14 -2.27 -48.19
N GLY A 74 8.12 -2.89 -47.53
CA GLY A 74 9.53 -2.53 -47.60
C GLY A 74 9.94 -1.39 -46.66
N THR A 75 9.08 -1.01 -45.70
CA THR A 75 9.47 -0.01 -44.70
C THR A 75 10.50 -0.59 -43.74
N ASP A 76 11.66 0.05 -43.66
CA ASP A 76 12.67 -0.24 -42.64
C ASP A 76 12.20 0.28 -41.27
N LEU A 77 12.28 -0.58 -40.26
CA LEU A 77 11.93 -0.28 -38.87
C LEU A 77 13.17 0.04 -38.02
N THR A 78 14.38 -0.20 -38.53
CA THR A 78 15.63 -0.03 -37.76
C THR A 78 15.99 1.44 -37.51
N ASP A 79 15.45 2.36 -38.31
CA ASP A 79 15.56 3.82 -38.19
C ASP A 79 14.40 4.44 -37.38
N LYS A 80 13.45 3.63 -36.91
CA LYS A 80 12.27 4.08 -36.15
C LYS A 80 12.49 3.92 -34.64
N THR A 81 11.82 4.75 -33.84
CA THR A 81 11.80 4.60 -32.38
C THR A 81 10.72 3.62 -31.97
N ALA A 82 11.09 2.59 -31.20
CA ALA A 82 10.16 1.61 -30.67
C ALA A 82 9.57 2.04 -29.31
N TYR A 83 8.27 1.80 -29.15
CA TYR A 83 7.51 2.06 -27.93
C TYR A 83 6.64 0.85 -27.57
N ILE A 84 6.46 0.63 -26.27
CA ILE A 84 5.44 -0.28 -25.74
C ILE A 84 4.37 0.58 -25.08
N TYR A 85 3.17 0.58 -25.65
CA TYR A 85 2.00 1.16 -25.01
C TYR A 85 1.34 0.10 -24.17
N PHE A 86 1.02 0.42 -22.92
CA PHE A 86 0.36 -0.55 -22.06
C PHE A 86 -0.72 0.08 -21.19
N VAL A 87 -1.67 -0.78 -20.82
CA VAL A 87 -2.70 -0.51 -19.82
C VAL A 87 -2.50 -1.55 -18.72
N ASN A 88 -2.12 -1.09 -17.52
CA ASN A 88 -1.92 -2.00 -16.40
C ASN A 88 -3.26 -2.52 -15.84
N ALA A 89 -3.20 -3.46 -14.89
CA ALA A 89 -4.43 -4.05 -14.34
C ALA A 89 -5.33 -3.04 -13.60
N GLY A 90 -4.75 -1.93 -13.10
CA GLY A 90 -5.45 -0.80 -12.51
C GLY A 90 -6.03 0.20 -13.52
N LYS A 91 -5.92 -0.08 -14.83
CA LYS A 91 -6.42 0.74 -15.94
C LYS A 91 -5.66 2.04 -16.18
N GLU A 92 -4.44 2.15 -15.66
CA GLU A 92 -3.56 3.27 -15.98
C GLU A 92 -2.90 3.02 -17.33
N VAL A 93 -2.92 4.04 -18.18
CA VAL A 93 -2.30 4.03 -19.51
C VAL A 93 -0.91 4.65 -19.42
N ASN A 94 0.09 3.96 -19.94
CA ASN A 94 1.46 4.47 -19.92
C ASN A 94 2.25 3.99 -21.15
N ILE A 95 3.42 4.60 -21.36
CA ILE A 95 4.29 4.39 -22.52
C ILE A 95 5.69 4.07 -22.03
N TYR A 96 6.23 2.95 -22.48
CA TYR A 96 7.64 2.61 -22.32
C TYR A 96 8.37 2.89 -23.62
N LYS A 97 9.34 3.82 -23.60
CA LYS A 97 10.25 4.04 -24.71
C LYS A 97 11.36 3.00 -24.66
N VAL A 98 11.48 2.18 -25.71
CA VAL A 98 12.51 1.14 -25.76
C VAL A 98 13.87 1.78 -26.03
N THR A 99 14.81 1.55 -25.11
CA THR A 99 16.21 2.00 -25.26
C THR A 99 17.18 0.85 -25.51
N ASP A 100 16.83 -0.36 -25.08
CA ASP A 100 17.60 -1.57 -25.38
C ASP A 100 17.14 -2.13 -26.74
N VAL A 101 17.89 -1.81 -27.78
CA VAL A 101 17.61 -2.20 -29.16
C VAL A 101 18.86 -2.84 -29.76
N THR A 102 18.71 -4.06 -30.28
CA THR A 102 19.74 -4.76 -31.04
C THR A 102 19.19 -5.09 -32.42
N VAL A 103 19.87 -4.63 -33.48
CA VAL A 103 19.56 -5.02 -34.86
C VAL A 103 20.31 -6.32 -35.18
N GLU A 104 19.57 -7.31 -35.62
CA GLU A 104 20.02 -8.62 -36.11
C GLU A 104 19.80 -8.67 -37.64
N ASP A 105 20.31 -9.69 -38.34
CA ASP A 105 20.34 -9.74 -39.82
C ASP A 105 18.96 -9.51 -40.48
N ASN A 106 17.88 -10.03 -39.89
CA ASN A 106 16.52 -9.94 -40.42
C ASN A 106 15.48 -9.50 -39.37
N SER A 107 15.95 -9.11 -38.19
CA SER A 107 15.09 -8.81 -37.04
C SER A 107 15.65 -7.68 -36.19
N ILE A 108 14.76 -7.06 -35.42
CA ILE A 108 15.08 -6.14 -34.34
C ILE A 108 14.70 -6.84 -33.04
N LYS A 109 15.65 -6.89 -32.12
CA LYS A 109 15.44 -7.35 -30.75
C LYS A 109 15.28 -6.12 -29.85
N LEU A 110 14.16 -6.06 -29.14
CA LEU A 110 13.80 -5.00 -28.21
C LEU A 110 13.81 -5.56 -26.78
N GLY A 111 14.45 -4.86 -25.85
CA GLY A 111 14.38 -5.15 -24.41
C GLY A 111 13.30 -4.30 -23.74
N TRP A 112 12.31 -4.95 -23.11
CA TRP A 112 11.30 -4.28 -22.31
C TRP A 112 11.49 -4.62 -20.83
N THR A 113 12.14 -3.70 -20.10
CA THR A 113 12.27 -3.83 -18.64
C THR A 113 10.93 -3.61 -17.96
N ILE A 114 10.49 -4.58 -17.18
CA ILE A 114 9.20 -4.57 -16.48
C ILE A 114 9.33 -3.71 -15.21
N THR A 115 8.85 -2.48 -15.30
CA THR A 115 8.86 -1.51 -14.19
C THR A 115 7.64 -1.67 -13.27
N ASN A 116 7.68 -0.99 -12.12
CA ASN A 116 6.53 -0.91 -11.24
C ASN A 116 5.26 -0.38 -11.91
N ASP A 117 5.36 0.44 -12.96
CA ASP A 117 4.17 0.96 -13.64
C ASP A 117 3.37 -0.15 -14.35
N VAL A 118 4.05 -1.22 -14.78
CA VAL A 118 3.43 -2.41 -15.37
C VAL A 118 2.81 -3.29 -14.29
N THR A 119 3.56 -3.53 -13.21
CA THR A 119 3.22 -4.51 -12.14
C THR A 119 2.49 -3.90 -10.95
N ARG A 120 2.16 -2.61 -10.97
CA ARG A 120 1.54 -1.89 -9.83
C ARG A 120 0.33 -2.60 -9.26
N TYR A 121 -0.47 -3.24 -10.12
CA TYR A 121 -1.66 -3.97 -9.76
C TYR A 121 -1.63 -5.39 -10.31
N ALA A 122 -2.10 -6.34 -9.50
CA ALA A 122 -2.32 -7.71 -9.95
C ALA A 122 -3.46 -7.79 -10.98
N GLY A 123 -3.30 -8.63 -11.99
CA GLY A 123 -4.30 -8.88 -13.03
C GLY A 123 -3.75 -8.72 -14.45
N THR A 124 -4.65 -8.50 -15.40
CA THR A 124 -4.31 -8.43 -16.82
C THR A 124 -3.69 -7.09 -17.18
N VAL A 125 -2.53 -7.13 -17.83
CA VAL A 125 -1.91 -6.02 -18.54
C VAL A 125 -2.18 -6.20 -20.03
N SER A 126 -2.63 -5.16 -20.71
CA SER A 126 -2.74 -5.15 -22.18
C SER A 126 -1.63 -4.29 -22.75
N PHE A 127 -0.98 -4.72 -23.83
CA PHE A 127 0.10 -3.95 -24.45
C PHE A 127 0.11 -4.06 -25.97
N SER A 128 0.57 -2.99 -26.63
CA SER A 128 0.83 -2.91 -28.06
C SER A 128 2.28 -2.46 -28.30
N ILE A 129 2.86 -2.90 -29.41
CA ILE A 129 4.16 -2.45 -29.87
C ILE A 129 3.95 -1.40 -30.95
N ALA A 130 4.66 -0.29 -30.85
CA ALA A 130 4.62 0.78 -31.84
C ALA A 130 6.02 1.18 -32.32
N PHE A 131 6.10 1.54 -33.60
CA PHE A 131 7.28 2.18 -34.20
C PHE A 131 6.87 3.54 -34.72
N GLU A 132 7.64 4.57 -34.38
CA GLU A 132 7.37 5.95 -34.78
C GLU A 132 8.64 6.63 -35.31
N LEU A 133 8.44 7.55 -36.25
CA LEU A 133 9.46 8.52 -36.66
C LEU A 133 8.83 9.89 -36.64
N ASP A 134 9.18 10.66 -35.61
CA ASP A 134 8.62 11.98 -35.33
C ASP A 134 7.09 11.99 -35.50
N ASN A 135 6.59 12.67 -36.53
CA ASN A 135 5.18 12.71 -36.91
C ASN A 135 4.93 12.18 -38.34
N SER A 136 5.95 11.68 -39.02
CA SER A 136 5.86 11.22 -40.42
C SER A 136 5.49 9.75 -40.54
N TYR A 137 5.69 8.98 -39.47
CA TYR A 137 5.44 7.55 -39.46
C TYR A 137 4.91 7.07 -38.11
N LYS A 138 3.87 6.25 -38.13
CA LYS A 138 3.36 5.53 -36.97
C LYS A 138 2.84 4.16 -37.39
N LEU A 139 3.39 3.13 -36.76
CA LEU A 139 2.98 1.75 -36.89
C LEU A 139 2.60 1.23 -35.51
N THR A 140 1.49 0.52 -35.36
CA THR A 140 1.09 -0.02 -34.05
C THR A 140 0.37 -1.35 -34.20
N THR A 141 0.72 -2.34 -33.38
CA THR A 141 0.05 -3.65 -33.36
C THR A 141 -1.31 -3.60 -32.64
N THR A 142 -2.15 -4.60 -32.88
CA THR A 142 -3.26 -4.91 -31.97
C THR A 142 -2.71 -5.33 -30.59
N PRO A 143 -3.47 -5.11 -29.51
CA PRO A 143 -2.99 -5.40 -28.18
C PRO A 143 -2.95 -6.90 -27.88
N ALA A 144 -1.87 -7.35 -27.24
CA ALA A 144 -1.79 -8.64 -26.56
C ALA A 144 -1.89 -8.45 -25.04
N THR A 145 -1.95 -9.57 -24.31
CA THR A 145 -2.14 -9.56 -22.86
C THR A 145 -1.04 -10.31 -22.11
N LEU A 146 -0.71 -9.80 -20.94
CA LEU A 146 0.18 -10.40 -19.94
C LEU A 146 -0.54 -10.46 -18.59
N THR A 147 -0.02 -11.24 -17.66
CA THR A 147 -0.59 -11.39 -16.31
C THR A 147 0.43 -10.99 -15.24
N VAL A 148 -0.01 -10.15 -14.30
CA VAL A 148 0.68 -9.85 -13.04
C VAL A 148 0.01 -10.65 -11.94
N LEU A 149 0.76 -11.47 -11.20
CA LEU A 149 0.24 -12.26 -10.11
C LEU A 149 -0.03 -11.40 -8.87
N LYS A 150 -0.99 -11.83 -8.07
CA LYS A 150 -1.23 -11.23 -6.75
C LYS A 150 -0.11 -11.60 -5.80
N GLY A 151 0.56 -10.59 -5.25
CA GLY A 151 1.51 -10.75 -4.15
C GLY A 151 0.83 -10.96 -2.80
N LEU A 152 1.62 -11.20 -1.76
CA LEU A 152 1.11 -11.20 -0.40
C LEU A 152 0.67 -9.78 -0.03
N ASP A 153 -0.55 -9.67 0.45
CA ASP A 153 -1.06 -8.44 1.03
C ASP A 153 -0.50 -8.31 2.45
N ILE A 154 0.70 -7.76 2.56
CA ILE A 154 1.39 -7.57 3.85
C ILE A 154 0.82 -6.38 4.64
N ASP A 155 -0.01 -5.56 4.00
CA ASP A 155 -0.71 -4.42 4.63
C ASP A 155 -2.07 -4.83 5.25
N GLN A 156 -2.55 -6.05 4.98
CA GLN A 156 -3.68 -6.64 5.71
C GLN A 156 -3.26 -7.17 7.09
N THR A 157 -2.94 -6.27 8.01
CA THR A 157 -3.00 -6.62 9.44
C THR A 157 -3.75 -5.56 10.25
N ILE A 158 -5.06 -5.50 10.02
CA ILE A 158 -6.03 -5.22 11.09
C ILE A 158 -7.00 -6.41 11.05
N SER A 159 -6.74 -7.39 11.89
CA SER A 159 -7.59 -8.57 12.02
C SER A 159 -8.96 -8.16 12.59
N LYS A 160 -10.02 -8.95 12.38
CA LYS A 160 -11.33 -8.70 13.04
C LYS A 160 -11.24 -8.61 14.56
N GLN A 161 -10.19 -9.17 15.17
CA GLN A 161 -9.92 -9.06 16.59
C GLN A 161 -9.58 -7.62 17.00
N ASP A 162 -8.93 -6.85 16.11
CA ASP A 162 -8.52 -5.47 16.34
C ASP A 162 -9.72 -4.52 16.31
N THR A 163 -10.72 -4.74 15.45
CA THR A 163 -11.97 -3.94 15.47
C THR A 163 -12.74 -4.10 16.77
N ALA A 164 -12.81 -5.33 17.32
CA ALA A 164 -13.47 -5.59 18.60
C ALA A 164 -12.72 -4.92 19.76
N ILE A 165 -11.39 -4.94 19.75
CA ILE A 165 -10.56 -4.25 20.74
C ILE A 165 -10.75 -2.72 20.65
N VAL A 166 -10.77 -2.16 19.44
CA VAL A 166 -11.02 -0.71 19.23
C VAL A 166 -12.40 -0.32 19.72
N SER A 167 -13.44 -1.10 19.42
CA SER A 167 -14.80 -0.86 19.93
C SER A 167 -14.84 -0.92 21.46
N ALA A 168 -14.21 -1.94 22.06
CA ALA A 168 -14.17 -2.08 23.52
C ALA A 168 -13.38 -0.95 24.20
N LEU A 169 -12.32 -0.45 23.56
CA LEU A 169 -11.58 0.72 24.04
C LEU A 169 -12.42 2.00 23.93
N TYR A 170 -13.15 2.16 22.83
CA TYR A 170 -14.06 3.29 22.64
C TYR A 170 -15.15 3.32 23.71
N ASP A 171 -15.78 2.18 24.00
CA ASP A 171 -16.79 2.04 25.05
C ASP A 171 -16.22 2.35 26.43
N LYS A 172 -15.00 1.87 26.72
CA LYS A 172 -14.31 2.17 27.99
C LYS A 172 -13.98 3.66 28.13
N VAL A 173 -13.52 4.31 27.07
CA VAL A 173 -13.23 5.75 27.07
C VAL A 173 -14.51 6.55 27.30
N ASN A 174 -15.61 6.20 26.64
CA ASN A 174 -16.90 6.89 26.84
C ASN A 174 -17.43 6.69 28.27
N ALA A 175 -17.36 5.46 28.80
CA ALA A 175 -17.74 5.21 30.19
C ALA A 175 -16.86 5.97 31.18
N LEU A 176 -15.56 6.12 30.89
CA LEU A 176 -14.65 6.92 31.71
C LEU A 176 -15.00 8.40 31.64
N ASN A 177 -15.29 8.95 30.46
CA ASN A 177 -15.71 10.34 30.28
C ASN A 177 -16.98 10.63 31.09
N THR A 178 -18.01 9.77 31.01
CA THR A 178 -19.22 9.93 31.84
C THR A 178 -18.92 9.91 33.34
N LYS A 179 -17.99 9.06 33.80
CA LYS A 179 -17.58 9.04 35.22
C LYS A 179 -16.86 10.33 35.61
N VAL A 180 -15.99 10.85 34.74
CA VAL A 180 -15.29 12.12 34.96
C VAL A 180 -16.29 13.28 35.02
N ASP A 181 -17.23 13.37 34.09
CA ASP A 181 -18.26 14.42 34.07
C ASP A 181 -19.11 14.41 35.35
N ASN A 182 -19.53 13.23 35.80
CA ASN A 182 -20.26 13.09 37.05
C ASN A 182 -19.43 13.51 38.28
N ALA A 183 -18.14 13.17 38.30
CA ALA A 183 -17.24 13.58 39.37
C ALA A 183 -17.01 15.10 39.40
N VAL A 184 -16.85 15.72 38.23
CA VAL A 184 -16.72 17.18 38.08
C VAL A 184 -17.98 17.88 38.58
N ASN A 185 -19.17 17.43 38.14
CA ASN A 185 -20.44 18.01 38.61
C ASN A 185 -20.62 17.89 40.13
N SER A 186 -20.23 16.75 40.72
CA SER A 186 -20.27 16.59 42.18
C SER A 186 -19.28 17.52 42.90
N MET A 187 -18.13 17.78 42.30
CA MET A 187 -17.12 18.70 42.83
C MET A 187 -17.63 20.13 42.78
N ASP A 188 -18.26 20.57 41.68
CA ASP A 188 -18.86 21.90 41.56
C ASP A 188 -19.92 22.16 42.63
N ASN A 189 -20.78 21.17 42.92
CA ASN A 189 -21.75 21.27 44.02
C ASN A 189 -21.07 21.40 45.39
N SER A 190 -19.97 20.68 45.60
CA SER A 190 -19.19 20.76 46.84
C SER A 190 -18.53 22.14 46.99
N VAL A 191 -17.97 22.69 45.90
CA VAL A 191 -17.40 24.04 45.87
C VAL A 191 -18.46 25.10 46.17
N ALA A 192 -19.67 24.99 45.59
CA ALA A 192 -20.78 25.90 45.89
C ALA A 192 -21.18 25.87 47.38
N THR A 193 -21.20 24.68 47.97
CA THR A 193 -21.45 24.50 49.41
C THR A 193 -20.35 25.15 50.26
N ILE A 194 -19.08 24.94 49.90
CA ILE A 194 -17.93 25.55 50.57
C ILE A 194 -18.04 27.08 50.55
N ASN A 195 -18.37 27.67 49.41
CA ASN A 195 -18.52 29.12 49.28
C ASN A 195 -19.62 29.67 50.21
N THR A 196 -20.75 28.96 50.31
CA THR A 196 -21.85 29.34 51.22
C THR A 196 -21.41 29.26 52.69
N LEU A 197 -20.69 28.21 53.06
CA LEU A 197 -20.13 28.07 54.42
C LEU A 197 -19.11 29.17 54.72
N GLN A 198 -18.26 29.54 53.76
CA GLN A 198 -17.30 30.64 53.92
C GLN A 198 -18.03 31.97 54.19
N SER A 199 -19.10 32.28 53.47
CA SER A 199 -19.91 33.48 53.72
C SER A 199 -20.55 33.46 55.12
N ALA A 200 -21.08 32.31 55.56
CA ALA A 200 -21.66 32.17 56.89
C ALA A 200 -20.61 32.38 58.00
N ILE A 201 -19.40 31.81 57.84
CA ILE A 201 -18.28 32.01 58.78
C ILE A 201 -17.89 33.48 58.87
N GLN A 202 -17.82 34.19 57.73
CA GLN A 202 -17.53 35.63 57.71
C GLN A 202 -18.57 36.44 58.49
N SER A 203 -19.86 36.15 58.30
CA SER A 203 -20.94 36.81 59.05
C SER A 203 -20.79 36.60 60.56
N LEU A 204 -20.55 35.35 60.99
CA LEU A 204 -20.35 35.03 62.41
C LEU A 204 -19.11 35.71 62.99
N GLN A 205 -18.03 35.85 62.22
CA GLN A 205 -16.84 36.58 62.65
C GLN A 205 -17.14 38.07 62.85
N SER A 206 -17.92 38.68 61.97
CA SER A 206 -18.37 40.08 62.13
C SER A 206 -19.23 40.27 63.37
N GLU A 207 -20.19 39.39 63.62
CA GLU A 207 -21.03 39.43 64.84
C GLU A 207 -20.19 39.26 66.12
N LEU A 208 -19.25 38.31 66.12
CA LEU A 208 -18.35 38.10 67.26
C LEU A 208 -17.49 39.33 67.55
N ASN A 209 -16.95 39.98 66.51
CA ASN A 209 -16.16 41.20 66.66
C ASN A 209 -17.01 42.34 67.21
N TYR A 210 -18.24 42.52 66.70
CA TYR A 210 -19.17 43.51 67.23
C TYR A 210 -19.43 43.30 68.73
N ILE A 211 -19.70 42.06 69.15
CA ILE A 211 -19.93 41.74 70.57
C ILE A 211 -18.68 42.07 71.40
N LYS A 212 -17.47 41.68 70.96
CA LYS A 212 -16.23 41.98 71.68
C LYS A 212 -16.00 43.47 71.91
N GLU A 213 -16.37 44.31 70.94
CA GLU A 213 -16.23 45.78 71.04
C GLU A 213 -17.29 46.43 71.95
N HIS A 214 -18.45 45.79 72.13
CA HIS A 214 -19.61 46.38 72.82
C HIS A 214 -19.91 45.74 74.20
N VAL A 215 -19.10 44.78 74.66
CA VAL A 215 -19.18 44.27 76.04
C VAL A 215 -18.46 45.24 76.98
N VAL A 216 -19.23 45.96 77.80
CA VAL A 216 -18.71 46.72 78.95
C VAL A 216 -18.38 45.73 80.07
N TYR A 217 -17.14 45.74 80.55
CA TYR A 217 -16.78 45.03 81.78
C TYR A 217 -17.55 45.66 82.94
N VAL A 218 -18.59 44.99 83.43
CA VAL A 218 -19.14 45.23 84.77
C VAL A 218 -18.23 44.48 85.74
N ILE A 219 -17.05 45.03 86.00
CA ILE A 219 -16.33 44.73 87.23
C ILE A 219 -16.76 45.87 88.15
N ASP A 220 -17.79 45.60 88.95
CA ASP A 220 -18.10 46.47 90.09
C ASP A 220 -16.84 46.53 90.96
N ASP A 221 -16.29 47.73 91.12
CA ASP A 221 -15.53 48.11 92.29
C ASP A 221 -16.43 47.88 93.52
N ILE A 222 -16.43 46.66 94.04
CA ILE A 222 -16.73 46.40 95.44
C ILE A 222 -15.37 46.32 96.15
N GLU A 223 -14.68 47.46 96.23
CA GLU A 223 -13.66 47.69 97.25
C GLU A 223 -14.26 48.57 98.35
N ASN A 224 -14.37 47.94 99.53
CA ASN A 224 -14.56 48.47 100.89
C ASN A 224 -15.87 49.14 101.27
#